data_AF-A0A7Y8L7K8-F1
#
_entry.id   AF-A0A7Y8L7K8-F1
#
_cell.length_a   1.000
_cell.length_b   1.000
_cell.length_c   1.000
_cell.angle_alpha   90.00
_cell.angle_beta   90.00
_cell.angle_gamma   90.00
#
_symmetry.space_group_name_H-M   'P 1'
#
loop_
_entity.id
_entity.type
_entity.pdbx_description
1 polymer ?
#
loop_
_entity_poly.entity_id
_entity_poly.type
_entity_poly.pdbx_seq_one_letter_code
_entity_poly.pdbx_strand_id
1 'polypeptide(L)' 'MKEILSDLQAEQESLDRFLSTLTEAQWDLPTRAEGWTVRDSVCHIAHIDEVAVAFIHGDNSAL' A
#
# COMPACT_ATOMS: atom_id res chain seq x y z
N MET A 1 -20.90 -4.56 2.61
CA MET A 1 -20.12 -3.90 1.53
C MET A 1 -19.68 -2.51 1.91
N LYS A 2 -20.58 -1.60 2.34
CA LYS A 2 -20.18 -0.27 2.82
C LYS A 2 -19.18 -0.31 3.99
N GLU A 3 -19.40 -1.20 4.96
CA GLU A 3 -18.50 -1.37 6.12
C GLU A 3 -17.08 -1.76 5.69
N ILE A 4 -16.92 -2.74 4.80
CA ILE A 4 -15.60 -3.15 4.28
C ILE A 4 -14.90 -1.98 3.57
N LEU A 5 -15.64 -1.17 2.80
CA LEU A 5 -15.06 -0.02 2.11
C LEU A 5 -14.65 1.09 3.10
N SER A 6 -15.44 1.35 4.14
CA SER A 6 -15.08 2.32 5.18
C SER A 6 -13.89 1.84 6.02
N ASP A 7 -13.82 0.54 6.31
CA ASP A 7 -12.68 -0.04 7.04
C ASP A 7 -11.40 0.05 6.22
N LEU A 8 -11.46 -0.30 4.92
CA LEU A 8 -10.32 -0.16 4.01
C LEU A 8 -9.83 1.30 3.92
N GLN A 9 -10.75 2.26 3.79
CA GLN A 9 -10.40 3.68 3.80
C GLN A 9 -9.71 4.09 5.11
N ALA A 10 -10.28 3.68 6.26
CA ALA A 10 -9.72 4.00 7.57
C ALA A 10 -8.31 3.39 7.77
N GLU A 11 -8.09 2.18 7.25
CA GLU A 11 -6.78 1.51 7.26
C GLU A 11 -5.76 2.25 6.39
N GLN A 12 -6.13 2.64 5.17
CA GLN A 12 -5.26 3.43 4.28
C GLN A 12 -4.89 4.78 4.91
N GLU A 13 -5.85 5.50 5.50
CA GLU A 13 -5.58 6.76 6.20
C GLU A 13 -4.70 6.57 7.43
N SER A 14 -4.86 5.46 8.15
CA SER A 14 -4.00 5.12 9.29
C SER A 14 -2.56 4.86 8.85
N LEU A 15 -2.40 4.12 7.74
CA LEU A 15 -1.10 3.85 7.14
C LEU A 15 -0.43 5.14 6.66
N ASP A 16 -1.15 6.01 5.93
CA ASP A 16 -0.65 7.30 5.45
C ASP A 16 -0.16 8.18 6.61
N ARG A 17 -0.96 8.30 7.68
CA ARG A 17 -0.54 9.02 8.89
C ARG A 17 0.72 8.44 9.50
N PHE A 18 0.86 7.12 9.58
CA PHE A 18 2.08 6.49 10.09
C PHE A 18 3.29 6.79 9.20
N LEU A 19 3.16 6.60 7.88
CA LEU A 19 4.23 6.83 6.91
C LEU A 19 4.70 8.29 6.91
N SER A 20 3.79 9.25 7.12
CA SER A 20 4.13 10.67 7.23
C SER A 20 5.04 11.01 8.43
N THR A 21 5.14 10.12 9.42
CA THR A 21 6.04 10.29 10.57
C THR A 21 7.45 9.80 10.31
N LEU A 22 7.67 9.06 9.22
CA LEU A 22 8.96 8.47 8.90
C LEU A 22 9.89 9.51 8.28
N THR A 23 11.13 9.49 8.75
CA THR A 23 12.25 10.18 8.11
C THR A 23 12.70 9.43 6.86
N GLU A 24 13.42 10.10 5.95
CA GLU A 24 13.94 9.47 4.73
C GLU A 24 14.78 8.22 5.02
N ALA A 25 15.65 8.26 6.03
CA ALA A 25 16.48 7.10 6.39
C ALA A 25 15.67 5.90 6.93
N GLN A 26 14.47 6.15 7.47
CA GLN A 26 13.61 5.07 7.97
C GLN A 26 12.89 4.32 6.84
N TRP A 27 12.78 4.90 5.65
CA TRP A 27 12.24 4.21 4.47
C TRP A 27 13.11 3.03 4.04
N ASP A 28 14.40 3.06 4.35
CA ASP A 28 15.37 2.02 3.99
C ASP A 28 15.52 0.95 5.08
N LEU A 29 14.74 1.00 6.17
CA LEU A 29 14.76 -0.02 7.22
C LEU A 29 14.18 -1.35 6.70
N PRO A 30 14.74 -2.50 7.12
CA PRO A 30 14.23 -3.80 6.74
C PRO A 30 12.87 -4.07 7.39
N THR A 31 12.04 -4.86 6.70
CA THR A 31 10.74 -5.33 7.20
C THR A 31 10.80 -6.80 7.58
N ARG A 32 9.64 -7.38 7.96
CA ARG A 32 9.51 -8.82 8.17
C ARG A 32 9.47 -9.61 6.86
N ALA A 33 9.25 -8.96 5.72
CA ALA A 33 9.46 -9.57 4.42
C ALA A 33 10.96 -9.56 4.14
N GLU A 34 11.56 -10.75 4.08
CA GLU A 34 13.01 -10.90 3.90
C GLU A 34 13.47 -10.20 2.62
N GLY A 35 14.49 -9.36 2.75
CA GLY A 35 15.05 -8.58 1.63
C GLY A 35 14.28 -7.31 1.27
N TRP A 36 13.16 -7.01 1.92
CA TRP A 36 12.36 -5.82 1.64
C TRP A 36 12.55 -4.73 2.68
N THR A 37 12.72 -3.51 2.19
CA THR A 37 12.66 -2.28 2.98
C THR A 37 11.21 -1.81 3.20
N VAL A 38 11.00 -0.84 4.08
CA VAL A 38 9.69 -0.17 4.24
C VAL A 38 9.23 0.40 2.90
N ARG A 39 10.16 1.00 2.13
CA ARG A 39 9.89 1.50 0.78
C ARG A 39 9.36 0.42 -0.15
N ASP A 40 10.00 -0.76 -0.18
CA ASP A 40 9.56 -1.87 -1.02
C ASP A 40 8.14 -2.32 -0.66
N SER A 41 7.84 -2.43 0.64
CA SER A 41 6.50 -2.78 1.11
C SER A 41 5.44 -1.76 0.68
N VAL A 42 5.71 -0.45 0.82
CA VAL A 42 4.76 0.58 0.42
C VAL A 42 4.60 0.65 -1.10
N CYS A 43 5.70 0.53 -1.86
CA CYS A 43 5.64 0.45 -3.33
C CYS A 43 4.79 -0.74 -3.79
N HIS A 44 4.91 -1.89 -3.12
CA HIS A 44 4.09 -3.05 -3.43
C HIS A 44 2.60 -2.83 -3.13
N ILE A 45 2.27 -2.21 -1.99
CA ILE A 45 0.87 -1.87 -1.67
C ILE A 45 0.29 -0.93 -2.73
N ALA A 46 1.00 0.15 -3.07
CA ALA A 46 0.57 1.10 -4.10
C ALA A 46 0.37 0.42 -5.47
N HIS A 47 1.27 -0.48 -5.85
CA HIS A 47 1.13 -1.26 -7.08
C HIS A 47 -0.13 -2.13 -7.08
N ILE A 48 -0.45 -2.81 -5.97
CA ILE A 48 -1.66 -3.63 -5.89
C ILE A 48 -2.94 -2.77 -5.90
N ASP A 49 -2.91 -1.57 -5.31
CA ASP A 49 -4.02 -0.62 -5.42
C ASP A 49 -4.27 -0.21 -6.90
N GLU A 50 -3.21 0.07 -7.66
CA GLU A 50 -3.29 0.36 -9.10
C GLU A 50 -3.84 -0.83 -9.90
N VAL A 51 -3.37 -2.05 -9.61
CA VAL A 51 -3.88 -3.29 -10.22
C VAL A 51 -5.38 -3.45 -9.92
N ALA A 52 -5.80 -3.26 -8.67
CA ALA A 52 -7.22 -3.36 -8.29
C ALA A 52 -8.10 -2.35 -9.05
N VAL A 53 -7.62 -1.11 -9.20
CA VAL A 53 -8.28 -0.08 -10.00
C VAL A 53 -8.38 -0.48 -11.47
N ALA A 54 -7.30 -1.01 -12.06
CA ALA A 54 -7.30 -1.50 -13.44
C ALA A 54 -8.37 -2.60 -13.65
N PHE A 55 -8.45 -3.57 -12.75
CA PHE A 55 -9.46 -4.64 -12.78
C PHE A 55 -10.90 -4.10 -12.68
N ILE A 56 -11.15 -3.12 -11.81
CA ILE A 56 -12.47 -2.47 -11.70
C ILE A 56 -12.84 -1.78 -13.02
N HIS A 57 -11.86 -1.23 -13.73
CA HIS A 57 -12.04 -0.60 -15.04
C HIS A 57 -12.07 -1.60 -16.21
N GLY A 58 -11.92 -2.91 -15.94
CA GLY A 58 -11.93 -3.97 -16.96
C GLY A 58 -10.62 -4.14 -17.70
N ASP A 59 -9.54 -3.54 -17.22
CA ASP A 59 -8.18 -3.75 -17.72
C ASP A 59 -7.52 -4.91 -16.97
N ASN A 60 -7.27 -6.00 -17.69
CA ASN A 60 -6.65 -7.22 -17.15
C ASN A 60 -5.18 -7.37 -17.59
N SER A 61 -4.57 -6.31 -18.16
CA SER A 61 -3.20 -6.35 -18.66
C SER A 61 -2.13 -6.24 -17.56
N ALA A 62 -2.54 -5.96 -16.32
CA ALA A 62 -1.66 -5.75 -15.18
C ALA A 62 -1.22 -7.05 -14.45
N LEU A 63 -1.48 -8.23 -15.03
CA LEU A 63 -0.97 -9.55 -14.62
C LEU A 63 0.08 -10.05 -15.62
#